data_AF-A0AAU2MHE3-F1
#
_entry.id   AF-A0AAU2MHE3-F1
#
_cell.length_a   1.000
_cell.length_b   1.000
_cell.length_c   1.000
_cell.angle_alpha   90.00
_cell.angle_beta   90.00
_cell.angle_gamma   90.00
#
_symmetry.space_group_name_H-M   'P 1'
#
loop_
_entity.id
_entity.type
_entity.pdbx_description
1 polymer ?
#
loop_
_entity_poly.entity_id
_entity_poly.type
_entity_poly.pdbx_seq_one_letter_code
_entity_poly.pdbx_strand_id
1 'polypeptide(L)'
;MTDPTQDPGFLQDPYPTYAAMRSACPVQAVASGSGGRLSYLVTGYAEAREALADARLSKDTSAFFADKESKRRLHPAVAHNMLSSDPPQHTRLRKLVTKAFTTGAVAELRPFIARVTDNLLDQWPVGEPFDFVTGLAVPLPVIMICELLGVPDEDRPDIQRWSGELFAAGQPEVIDAASHSLAVYMTDLIAAKRRRPGKSLLDRLISARDGHDRLSEEELVSLAVLLLVAGHETTTNFLGNATLSLLQHPAELDRLRQNPDDIPTVLDELLRFDSPVSTATFRYTTEAITLGGTDIPTGAPVLVALGAANRDPERFPSPDQLDANRDAGGHLAFGHGIHRCIGAPLAKAEAEIALRAVLTRFPGLRLAVPPDQLQWRHARLVRGLASLPVLS
;
A
#
# COMPACT_ATOMS: atom_id res chain seq x y z
N MET A 1 17.75 23.71 7.83
CA MET A 1 18.14 22.47 7.12
C MET A 1 17.13 22.24 6.01
N THR A 2 17.59 22.03 4.79
CA THR A 2 16.77 21.50 3.70
C THR A 2 16.31 20.10 4.07
N ASP A 3 15.03 19.80 3.87
CA ASP A 3 14.46 18.47 4.09
C ASP A 3 15.07 17.48 3.07
N PRO A 4 15.90 16.52 3.50
CA PRO A 4 16.61 15.61 2.58
C PRO A 4 15.65 14.67 1.84
N THR A 5 14.39 14.57 2.27
CA THR A 5 13.35 13.80 1.57
C THR A 5 12.80 14.52 0.33
N GLN A 6 13.22 15.76 0.08
CA GLN A 6 12.87 16.54 -1.13
C GLN A 6 13.95 16.50 -2.21
N ASP A 7 15.06 15.80 -1.99
CA ASP A 7 16.14 15.66 -2.98
C ASP A 7 15.68 14.74 -4.14
N PRO A 8 15.89 15.09 -5.42
CA PRO A 8 15.65 14.17 -6.54
C PRO A 8 16.31 12.80 -6.39
N GLY A 9 17.52 12.74 -5.78
CA GLY A 9 18.22 11.49 -5.49
C GLY A 9 17.47 10.61 -4.50
N PHE A 10 16.71 11.20 -3.57
CA PHE A 10 15.88 10.46 -2.61
C PHE A 10 14.71 9.74 -3.28
N LEU A 11 14.11 10.31 -4.33
CA LEU A 11 13.05 9.64 -5.08
C LEU A 11 13.58 8.39 -5.79
N GLN A 12 14.79 8.48 -6.36
CA GLN A 12 15.44 7.35 -7.03
C GLN A 12 15.81 6.25 -6.04
N ASP A 13 16.55 6.60 -4.99
CA ASP A 13 16.98 5.69 -3.94
C ASP A 13 16.94 6.38 -2.56
N PRO A 14 15.89 6.13 -1.74
CA PRO A 14 15.74 6.77 -0.45
C PRO A 14 16.59 6.11 0.65
N TYR A 15 17.12 4.91 0.41
CA TYR A 15 17.70 4.06 1.46
C TYR A 15 19.03 4.59 2.02
N PRO A 16 19.97 5.13 1.21
CA PRO A 16 21.17 5.78 1.73
C PRO A 16 20.85 6.96 2.64
N THR A 17 19.86 7.79 2.26
CA THR A 17 19.41 8.92 3.09
C THR A 17 18.77 8.42 4.39
N TYR A 18 17.91 7.41 4.33
CA TYR A 18 17.32 6.82 5.53
C TYR A 18 18.37 6.19 6.46
N ALA A 19 19.39 5.54 5.92
CA ALA A 19 20.49 4.98 6.70
C ALA A 19 21.27 6.09 7.41
N ALA A 20 21.65 7.16 6.70
CA ALA A 20 22.35 8.30 7.29
C ALA A 20 21.53 8.98 8.39
N MET A 21 20.21 9.15 8.18
CA MET A 21 19.32 9.68 9.21
C MET A 21 19.27 8.76 10.42
N ARG A 22 18.94 7.47 10.22
CA ARG A 22 18.82 6.49 11.32
C ARG A 22 20.09 6.40 12.17
N SER A 23 21.27 6.38 11.54
CA SER A 23 22.56 6.34 12.26
C SER A 23 22.84 7.58 13.10
N ALA A 24 22.29 8.74 12.74
CA ALA A 24 22.40 9.95 13.55
C ALA A 24 21.39 9.95 14.70
N CYS A 25 20.13 9.59 14.41
CA CYS A 25 19.07 9.42 15.39
C CYS A 25 17.87 8.70 14.73
N PRO A 26 17.31 7.63 15.34
CA PRO A 26 16.21 6.87 14.76
C PRO A 26 14.87 7.62 14.76
N VAL A 27 14.77 8.73 15.50
CA VAL A 27 13.58 9.61 15.57
C VAL A 27 14.01 11.07 15.44
N GLN A 28 13.65 11.73 14.34
CA GLN A 28 14.13 13.10 14.05
C GLN A 28 12.99 14.07 13.81
N ALA A 29 13.12 15.28 14.37
CA ALA A 29 12.27 16.40 13.97
C ALA A 29 12.64 16.85 12.56
N VAL A 30 11.69 16.78 11.63
CA VAL A 30 11.80 17.23 10.25
C VAL A 30 10.82 18.37 9.99
N ALA A 31 11.24 19.37 9.23
CA ALA A 31 10.36 20.43 8.81
C ALA A 31 9.30 19.88 7.83
N SER A 32 8.03 20.17 8.07
CA SER A 32 6.92 19.67 7.26
C SER A 32 5.98 20.80 6.84
N GLY A 33 5.69 20.85 5.55
CA GLY A 33 4.79 21.84 4.95
C GLY A 33 5.35 23.26 4.91
N SER A 34 4.57 24.19 4.36
CA SER A 34 4.97 25.58 4.11
C SER A 34 4.96 26.48 5.36
N GLY A 35 4.57 25.96 6.53
CA GLY A 35 4.38 26.72 7.77
C GLY A 35 5.42 26.47 8.87
N GLY A 36 6.51 25.74 8.59
CA GLY A 36 7.55 25.45 9.58
C GLY A 36 7.11 24.52 10.72
N ARG A 37 5.97 23.82 10.59
CA ARG A 37 5.54 22.81 11.55
C ARG A 37 6.51 21.64 11.55
N LEU A 38 6.92 21.20 12.73
CA LEU A 38 7.75 20.01 12.88
C LEU A 38 6.87 18.77 12.78
N SER A 39 7.32 17.78 12.02
CA SER A 39 6.88 16.39 12.10
C SER A 39 8.04 15.55 12.63
N TYR A 40 7.75 14.39 13.19
CA TYR A 40 8.78 13.50 13.71
C TYR A 40 8.89 12.28 12.80
N LEU A 41 10.02 12.14 12.11
CA LEU A 41 10.31 11.00 11.23
C LEU A 41 10.96 9.87 12.03
N VAL A 42 10.35 8.69 12.01
CA VAL A 42 10.84 7.47 12.65
C VAL A 42 11.43 6.55 11.57
N THR A 43 12.72 6.26 11.67
CA THR A 43 13.48 5.44 10.72
C THR A 43 14.03 4.14 11.32
N GLY A 44 14.14 4.05 12.65
CA GLY A 44 14.53 2.83 13.38
C GLY A 44 13.41 1.80 13.46
N TYR A 45 13.77 0.52 13.44
CA TYR A 45 12.80 -0.60 13.44
C TYR A 45 12.08 -0.76 14.77
N ALA A 46 12.81 -0.71 15.89
CA ALA A 46 12.22 -0.84 17.22
C ALA A 46 11.23 0.30 17.49
N GLU A 47 11.64 1.53 17.21
CA GLU A 47 10.83 2.74 17.36
C GLU A 47 9.63 2.73 16.42
N ALA A 48 9.78 2.27 15.17
CA ALA A 48 8.68 2.14 14.24
C ALA A 48 7.62 1.15 14.75
N ARG A 49 8.03 0.02 15.34
CA ARG A 49 7.10 -0.95 15.93
C ARG A 49 6.38 -0.39 17.15
N GLU A 50 7.12 0.25 18.05
CA GLU A 50 6.57 0.92 19.22
C GLU A 50 5.53 1.97 18.79
N ALA A 51 5.90 2.87 17.88
CA ALA A 51 5.01 3.91 17.36
C ALA A 51 3.75 3.35 16.69
N LEU A 52 3.86 2.25 15.94
CA LEU A 52 2.70 1.63 15.29
C LEU A 52 1.76 0.92 16.28
N ALA A 53 2.25 0.53 17.45
CA ALA A 53 1.49 -0.13 18.50
C ALA A 53 0.95 0.85 19.57
N ASP A 54 1.54 2.05 19.69
CA ASP A 54 1.16 3.04 20.70
C ASP A 54 -0.21 3.68 20.41
N ALA A 55 -1.14 3.57 21.35
CA ALA A 55 -2.48 4.13 21.25
C ALA A 55 -2.51 5.67 21.35
N ARG A 56 -1.43 6.28 21.88
CA ARG A 56 -1.26 7.74 21.95
C ARG A 56 -0.88 8.35 20.61
N LEU A 57 -0.53 7.52 19.63
CA LEU A 57 -0.34 7.93 18.23
C LEU A 57 -1.61 7.68 17.42
N SER A 58 -2.57 8.57 17.63
CA SER A 58 -3.90 8.55 17.01
C SER A 58 -3.85 8.65 15.49
N LYS A 59 -4.85 8.03 14.85
CA LYS A 59 -5.10 8.14 13.40
C LYS A 59 -6.33 8.98 13.06
N ASP A 60 -7.00 9.56 14.06
CA ASP A 60 -8.21 10.36 13.85
C ASP A 60 -7.86 11.69 13.17
N THR A 61 -7.89 11.66 11.83
CA THR A 61 -7.64 12.84 11.01
C THR A 61 -8.71 13.90 11.21
N SER A 62 -9.95 13.51 11.53
CA SER A 62 -11.05 14.44 11.73
C SER A 62 -10.79 15.29 12.97
N ALA A 63 -10.43 14.63 14.09
CA ALA A 63 -10.03 15.30 15.32
C ALA A 63 -8.77 16.15 15.12
N PHE A 64 -7.75 15.63 14.43
CA PHE A 64 -6.52 16.40 14.19
C PHE A 64 -6.78 17.67 13.37
N PHE A 65 -7.62 17.61 12.34
CA PHE A 65 -7.83 18.74 11.41
C PHE A 65 -9.03 19.63 11.76
N ALA A 66 -9.82 19.34 12.80
CA ALA A 66 -11.03 20.09 13.15
C ALA A 66 -10.83 21.62 13.21
N ASP A 67 -9.73 22.06 13.83
CA ASP A 67 -9.42 23.49 14.01
C ASP A 67 -8.36 24.02 13.01
N LYS A 68 -8.10 23.28 11.92
CA LYS A 68 -7.05 23.61 10.96
C LYS A 68 -7.66 23.97 9.61
N GLU A 69 -7.36 25.16 9.10
CA GLU A 69 -7.70 25.49 7.73
C GLU A 69 -6.98 24.55 6.77
N SER A 70 -7.75 23.86 5.93
CA SER A 70 -7.26 22.97 4.88
C SER A 70 -7.70 23.51 3.53
N LYS A 71 -6.74 23.63 2.60
CA LYS A 71 -7.02 23.85 1.18
C LYS A 71 -7.63 22.62 0.51
N ARG A 72 -7.46 21.43 1.11
CA ARG A 72 -8.07 20.19 0.64
C ARG A 72 -9.51 20.10 1.12
N ARG A 73 -10.41 19.77 0.21
CA ARG A 73 -11.85 19.54 0.40
C ARG A 73 -12.16 18.08 0.08
N LEU A 74 -11.48 17.15 0.75
CA LEU A 74 -11.71 15.72 0.53
C LEU A 74 -13.14 15.36 0.89
N HIS A 75 -13.77 14.52 0.06
CA HIS A 75 -15.08 13.97 0.39
C HIS A 75 -15.01 13.11 1.67
N PRO A 76 -15.99 13.18 2.60
CA PRO A 76 -16.01 12.37 3.82
C PRO A 76 -15.79 10.87 3.59
N ALA A 77 -16.25 10.34 2.46
CA ALA A 77 -16.05 8.96 2.01
C ALA A 77 -14.58 8.50 2.02
N VAL A 78 -13.62 9.38 1.68
CA VAL A 78 -12.20 9.02 1.69
C VAL A 78 -11.53 9.29 3.04
N ALA A 79 -12.19 10.04 3.93
CA ALA A 79 -11.61 10.56 5.16
C ALA A 79 -12.15 9.91 6.45
N HIS A 80 -13.36 9.35 6.45
CA HIS A 80 -14.01 8.80 7.64
C HIS A 80 -14.19 7.28 7.51
N ASN A 81 -13.06 6.56 7.57
CA ASN A 81 -13.02 5.11 7.50
C ASN A 81 -12.14 4.52 8.60
N MET A 82 -12.09 3.19 8.70
CA MET A 82 -11.33 2.51 9.74
C MET A 82 -9.82 2.78 9.69
N LEU A 83 -9.26 3.24 8.56
CA LEU A 83 -7.84 3.57 8.47
C LEU A 83 -7.52 4.90 9.17
N SER A 84 -8.51 5.78 9.33
CA SER A 84 -8.44 7.11 9.93
C SER A 84 -9.26 7.22 11.22
N SER A 85 -9.44 6.10 11.93
CA SER A 85 -10.20 6.03 13.18
C SER A 85 -9.40 5.30 14.25
N ASP A 86 -9.63 5.62 15.52
CA ASP A 86 -9.11 4.88 16.67
C ASP A 86 -10.20 3.99 17.31
N PRO A 87 -9.86 3.08 18.24
CA PRO A 87 -10.85 2.37 19.04
C PRO A 87 -11.75 3.33 19.85
N PRO A 88 -13.04 3.00 20.07
CA PRO A 88 -13.71 1.73 19.70
C PRO A 88 -14.21 1.68 18.25
N GLN A 89 -14.30 2.82 17.56
CA GLN A 89 -14.86 2.92 16.20
C GLN A 89 -14.09 2.05 15.19
N HIS A 90 -12.75 2.14 15.21
CA HIS A 90 -11.89 1.28 14.40
C HIS A 90 -12.18 -0.21 14.61
N THR A 91 -12.28 -0.65 15.87
CA THR A 91 -12.48 -2.06 16.21
C THR A 91 -13.79 -2.59 15.63
N ARG A 92 -14.88 -1.80 15.76
CA ARG A 92 -16.20 -2.14 15.21
C ARG A 92 -16.16 -2.25 13.68
N LEU A 93 -15.68 -1.22 12.98
CA LEU A 93 -15.62 -1.20 11.52
C LEU A 93 -14.72 -2.33 10.97
N ARG A 94 -13.55 -2.53 11.57
CA ARG A 94 -12.59 -3.56 11.14
C ARG A 94 -13.14 -4.97 11.29
N LYS A 95 -13.89 -5.25 12.36
CA LYS A 95 -14.49 -6.56 12.60
C LYS A 95 -15.44 -6.99 11.49
N LEU A 96 -16.15 -6.05 10.87
CA LEU A 96 -17.11 -6.30 9.79
C LEU A 96 -16.45 -6.79 8.49
N VAL A 97 -15.24 -6.34 8.19
CA VAL A 97 -14.51 -6.69 6.95
C VAL A 97 -13.48 -7.79 7.12
N THR A 98 -12.97 -8.01 8.33
CA THR A 98 -11.84 -8.92 8.57
C THR A 98 -12.07 -10.34 8.03
N LYS A 99 -13.30 -10.87 8.14
CA LYS A 99 -13.63 -12.23 7.68
C LYS A 99 -13.39 -12.43 6.18
N ALA A 100 -13.57 -11.38 5.37
CA ALA A 100 -13.43 -11.43 3.92
C ALA A 100 -11.98 -11.55 3.44
N PHE A 101 -11.01 -11.23 4.30
CA PHE A 101 -9.58 -11.22 3.96
C PHE A 101 -8.76 -12.24 4.78
N THR A 102 -9.43 -13.25 5.34
CA THR A 102 -8.74 -14.38 5.99
C THR A 102 -8.05 -15.26 4.95
N THR A 103 -7.02 -16.01 5.36
CA THR A 103 -6.32 -16.95 4.46
C THR A 103 -7.27 -17.94 3.79
N GLY A 104 -8.29 -18.41 4.52
CA GLY A 104 -9.32 -19.30 3.98
C GLY A 104 -10.17 -18.63 2.89
N ALA A 105 -10.65 -17.41 3.13
CA ALA A 105 -11.41 -16.66 2.13
C ALA A 105 -10.58 -16.34 0.88
N VAL A 106 -9.30 -16.03 1.05
CA VAL A 106 -8.38 -15.78 -0.07
C VAL A 106 -8.07 -17.06 -0.86
N ALA A 107 -8.03 -18.23 -0.20
CA ALA A 107 -7.81 -19.50 -0.90
C ALA A 107 -8.88 -19.76 -1.98
N GLU A 108 -10.13 -19.37 -1.73
CA GLU A 108 -11.24 -19.47 -2.69
C GLU A 108 -11.04 -18.55 -3.92
N LEU A 109 -10.27 -17.47 -3.79
CA LEU A 109 -9.99 -16.51 -4.86
C LEU A 109 -8.81 -16.94 -5.75
N ARG A 110 -7.93 -17.84 -5.28
CA ARG A 110 -6.72 -18.25 -6.02
C ARG A 110 -6.99 -18.74 -7.44
N PRO A 111 -8.03 -19.56 -7.71
CA PRO A 111 -8.36 -19.95 -9.09
C PRO A 111 -8.77 -18.76 -9.97
N PHE A 112 -9.39 -17.72 -9.41
CA PHE A 112 -9.74 -16.52 -10.17
C PHE A 112 -8.50 -15.66 -10.42
N ILE A 113 -7.64 -15.45 -9.42
CA ILE A 113 -6.35 -14.76 -9.57
C ILE A 113 -5.55 -15.40 -10.70
N ALA A 114 -5.39 -16.73 -10.70
CA ALA A 114 -4.65 -17.44 -11.73
C ALA A 114 -5.22 -17.22 -13.13
N ARG A 115 -6.55 -17.32 -13.31
CA ARG A 115 -7.19 -17.03 -14.61
C ARG A 115 -6.97 -15.60 -15.08
N VAL A 116 -7.10 -14.62 -14.18
CA VAL A 116 -6.88 -13.20 -14.52
C VAL A 116 -5.43 -12.99 -14.92
N THR A 117 -4.48 -13.54 -14.15
CA THR A 117 -3.06 -13.52 -14.49
C THR A 117 -2.82 -14.13 -15.86
N ASP A 118 -3.30 -15.35 -16.14
CA ASP A 118 -3.10 -16.01 -17.43
C ASP A 118 -3.64 -15.19 -18.60
N ASN A 119 -4.87 -14.66 -18.47
CA ASN A 119 -5.49 -13.83 -19.50
C ASN A 119 -4.70 -12.52 -19.77
N LEU A 120 -4.06 -11.94 -18.76
CA LEU A 120 -3.22 -10.76 -18.92
C LEU A 120 -1.89 -11.12 -19.60
N LEU A 121 -1.28 -12.24 -19.20
CA LEU A 121 -0.04 -12.73 -19.81
C LEU A 121 -0.23 -13.17 -21.27
N ASP A 122 -1.42 -13.66 -21.64
CA ASP A 122 -1.77 -14.02 -23.03
C ASP A 122 -1.75 -12.81 -23.99
N GLN A 123 -1.83 -11.59 -23.47
CA GLN A 123 -1.83 -10.34 -24.25
C GLN A 123 -0.43 -9.75 -24.42
N TRP A 124 0.60 -10.33 -23.79
CA TRP A 124 1.95 -9.78 -23.85
C TRP A 124 2.56 -9.96 -25.24
N PRO A 125 3.21 -8.92 -25.79
CA PRO A 125 3.88 -9.04 -27.08
C PRO A 125 5.11 -9.93 -26.95
N VAL A 126 5.36 -10.77 -27.96
CA VAL A 126 6.51 -11.67 -27.98
C VAL A 126 7.68 -11.02 -28.70
N GLY A 127 8.83 -10.90 -28.03
CA GLY A 127 10.06 -10.37 -28.62
C GLY A 127 10.11 -8.84 -28.79
N GLU A 128 9.12 -8.11 -28.27
CA GLU A 128 9.07 -6.65 -28.28
C GLU A 128 9.03 -6.11 -26.85
N PRO A 129 9.68 -4.96 -26.57
CA PRO A 129 9.58 -4.33 -25.26
C PRO A 129 8.15 -3.90 -24.94
N PHE A 130 7.72 -4.14 -23.70
CA PHE A 130 6.45 -3.64 -23.17
C PHE A 130 6.62 -3.20 -21.73
N ASP A 131 5.63 -2.48 -21.20
CA ASP A 131 5.63 -2.05 -19.81
C ASP A 131 4.91 -3.08 -18.92
N PHE A 132 5.66 -3.69 -17.99
CA PHE A 132 5.12 -4.65 -17.03
C PHE A 132 4.08 -4.01 -16.09
N VAL A 133 4.22 -2.71 -15.79
CA VAL A 133 3.31 -2.01 -14.88
C VAL A 133 1.91 -1.97 -15.49
N THR A 134 1.78 -1.47 -16.72
CA THR A 134 0.50 -1.45 -17.44
C THR A 134 0.05 -2.83 -17.94
N GLY A 135 0.98 -3.74 -18.23
CA GLY A 135 0.68 -5.09 -18.74
C GLY A 135 0.24 -6.11 -17.68
N LEU A 136 0.55 -5.90 -16.39
CA LEU A 136 0.18 -6.84 -15.33
C LEU A 136 0.01 -6.18 -13.96
N ALA A 137 0.97 -5.36 -13.52
CA ALA A 137 1.01 -4.89 -12.14
C ALA A 137 -0.21 -4.03 -11.76
N VAL A 138 -0.69 -3.20 -12.67
CA VAL A 138 -1.91 -2.40 -12.53
C VAL A 138 -3.18 -3.22 -12.76
N PRO A 139 -3.36 -3.90 -13.91
CA PRO A 139 -4.64 -4.51 -14.22
C PRO A 139 -5.01 -5.65 -13.25
N LEU A 140 -4.05 -6.47 -12.80
CA LEU A 140 -4.37 -7.61 -11.93
C LEU A 140 -5.06 -7.18 -10.62
N PRO A 141 -4.46 -6.30 -9.78
CA PRO A 141 -5.09 -5.89 -8.53
C PRO A 141 -6.38 -5.08 -8.74
N VAL A 142 -6.48 -4.28 -9.82
CA VAL A 142 -7.70 -3.54 -10.16
C VAL A 142 -8.85 -4.52 -10.44
N ILE A 143 -8.62 -5.54 -11.26
CA ILE A 143 -9.61 -6.59 -11.56
C ILE A 143 -10.01 -7.32 -10.27
N MET A 144 -9.05 -7.67 -9.43
CA MET A 144 -9.28 -8.40 -8.18
C MET A 144 -10.17 -7.63 -7.20
N ILE A 145 -9.87 -6.35 -6.94
CA ILE A 145 -10.68 -5.57 -6.01
C ILE A 145 -12.05 -5.21 -6.59
N CYS A 146 -12.14 -4.98 -7.91
CA CYS A 146 -13.40 -4.73 -8.60
C CYS A 146 -14.32 -5.96 -8.53
N GLU A 147 -13.79 -7.16 -8.77
CA GLU A 147 -14.55 -8.41 -8.60
C GLU A 147 -15.06 -8.56 -7.15
N LEU A 148 -14.20 -8.33 -6.17
CA LEU A 148 -14.58 -8.42 -4.76
C LEU A 148 -15.71 -7.46 -4.38
N LEU A 149 -15.70 -6.24 -4.90
CA LEU A 149 -16.76 -5.25 -4.64
C LEU A 149 -17.95 -5.42 -5.58
N GLY A 150 -17.81 -6.18 -6.67
CA GLY A 150 -18.82 -6.35 -7.72
C GLY A 150 -19.01 -5.05 -8.51
N VAL A 151 -17.90 -4.41 -8.87
CA VAL A 151 -17.80 -3.29 -9.81
C VAL A 151 -17.89 -3.86 -11.23
N PRO A 152 -18.78 -3.36 -12.10
CA PRO A 152 -18.86 -3.75 -13.51
C PRO A 152 -17.55 -3.55 -14.28
N ASP A 153 -17.32 -4.35 -15.31
CA ASP A 153 -16.07 -4.36 -16.07
C ASP A 153 -15.86 -3.04 -16.82
N GLU A 154 -16.94 -2.47 -17.35
CA GLU A 154 -16.96 -1.20 -18.05
C GLU A 154 -16.52 0.00 -17.20
N ASP A 155 -16.66 -0.09 -15.87
CA ASP A 155 -16.37 1.00 -14.93
C ASP A 155 -14.91 0.96 -14.42
N ARG A 156 -14.21 -0.16 -14.63
CA ARG A 156 -12.84 -0.37 -14.12
C ARG A 156 -11.83 0.70 -14.54
N PRO A 157 -11.84 1.21 -15.80
CA PRO A 157 -10.93 2.29 -16.20
C PRO A 157 -11.10 3.57 -15.39
N ASP A 158 -12.34 3.96 -15.09
CA ASP A 158 -12.60 5.16 -14.28
C ASP A 158 -12.21 4.94 -12.81
N ILE A 159 -12.49 3.75 -12.27
CA ILE A 159 -12.04 3.35 -10.93
C ILE A 159 -10.52 3.43 -10.80
N GLN A 160 -9.78 2.89 -11.76
CA GLN A 160 -8.32 2.94 -11.79
C GLN A 160 -7.82 4.39 -11.83
N ARG A 161 -8.40 5.22 -12.71
CA ARG A 161 -8.02 6.62 -12.86
C ARG A 161 -8.25 7.42 -11.58
N TRP A 162 -9.47 7.41 -11.03
CA TRP A 162 -9.78 8.16 -9.80
C TRP A 162 -8.96 7.68 -8.60
N SER A 163 -8.70 6.38 -8.49
CA SER A 163 -7.91 5.84 -7.38
C SER A 163 -6.44 6.28 -7.46
N GLY A 164 -5.85 6.29 -8.67
CA GLY A 164 -4.50 6.81 -8.89
C GLY A 164 -4.39 8.32 -8.62
N GLU A 165 -5.40 9.08 -9.00
CA GLU A 165 -5.50 10.54 -8.76
C GLU A 165 -5.50 10.90 -7.26
N LEU A 166 -5.98 10.01 -6.36
CA LEU A 166 -5.89 10.23 -4.91
C LEU A 166 -4.45 10.28 -4.38
N PHE A 167 -3.47 9.75 -5.13
CA PHE A 167 -2.06 9.76 -4.78
C PHE A 167 -1.26 10.88 -5.47
N ALA A 168 -1.92 11.79 -6.20
CA ALA A 168 -1.27 12.86 -6.94
C ALA A 168 -0.59 13.89 -6.02
N ALA A 169 0.70 13.72 -5.75
CA ALA A 169 1.46 14.61 -4.87
C ALA A 169 1.43 16.06 -5.39
N GLY A 170 1.15 17.00 -4.48
CA GLY A 170 1.15 18.44 -4.78
C GLY A 170 -0.06 18.96 -5.57
N GLN A 171 -1.05 18.11 -5.88
CA GLN A 171 -2.20 18.47 -6.72
C GLN A 171 -3.53 18.34 -5.96
N PRO A 172 -3.84 19.24 -5.01
CA PRO A 172 -5.01 19.11 -4.13
C PRO A 172 -6.34 19.07 -4.89
N GLU A 173 -6.51 19.88 -5.94
CA GLU A 173 -7.76 19.91 -6.72
C GLU A 173 -8.04 18.59 -7.45
N VAL A 174 -6.99 17.90 -7.92
CA VAL A 174 -7.09 16.59 -8.57
C VAL A 174 -7.53 15.54 -7.55
N ILE A 175 -6.90 15.53 -6.38
CA ILE A 175 -7.26 14.62 -5.28
C ILE A 175 -8.71 14.87 -4.84
N ASP A 176 -9.10 16.13 -4.69
CA ASP A 176 -10.45 16.51 -4.24
C ASP A 176 -11.51 16.04 -5.26
N ALA A 177 -11.31 16.30 -6.57
CA ALA A 177 -12.23 15.85 -7.62
C ALA A 177 -12.35 14.32 -7.70
N ALA A 178 -11.23 13.60 -7.59
CA ALA A 178 -11.21 12.14 -7.56
C ALA A 178 -11.95 11.58 -6.34
N SER A 179 -11.77 12.20 -5.17
CA SER A 179 -12.44 11.78 -3.94
C SER A 179 -13.96 11.89 -4.03
N HIS A 180 -14.48 12.94 -4.67
CA HIS A 180 -15.91 13.12 -4.91
C HIS A 180 -16.43 12.12 -5.95
N SER A 181 -15.69 11.89 -7.03
CA SER A 181 -16.08 10.95 -8.08
C SER A 181 -16.22 9.53 -7.53
N LEU A 182 -15.24 9.07 -6.74
CA LEU A 182 -15.29 7.78 -6.06
C LEU A 182 -16.47 7.67 -5.08
N ALA A 183 -16.74 8.75 -4.34
CA ALA A 183 -17.85 8.76 -3.39
C ALA A 183 -19.22 8.65 -4.08
N VAL A 184 -19.43 9.44 -5.14
CA VAL A 184 -20.66 9.40 -5.94
C VAL A 184 -20.84 8.02 -6.56
N TYR A 185 -19.81 7.52 -7.24
CA TYR A 185 -19.84 6.21 -7.87
C TYR A 185 -20.16 5.10 -6.86
N MET A 186 -19.49 5.09 -5.71
CA MET A 186 -19.71 4.05 -4.71
C MET A 186 -21.10 4.13 -4.10
N THR A 187 -21.64 5.33 -3.90
CA THR A 187 -23.02 5.54 -3.45
C THR A 187 -24.02 4.95 -4.45
N ASP A 188 -23.83 5.22 -5.73
CA ASP A 188 -24.69 4.72 -6.80
C ASP A 188 -24.60 3.19 -6.94
N LEU A 189 -23.38 2.63 -6.83
CA LEU A 189 -23.16 1.19 -6.85
C LEU A 189 -23.86 0.49 -5.67
N ILE A 190 -23.76 1.05 -4.46
CA ILE A 190 -24.45 0.54 -3.28
C ILE A 190 -25.97 0.57 -3.49
N ALA A 191 -26.51 1.68 -4.04
CA ALA A 191 -27.94 1.79 -4.35
C ALA A 191 -28.38 0.78 -5.41
N ALA A 192 -27.58 0.55 -6.45
CA ALA A 192 -27.83 -0.47 -7.46
C ALA A 192 -27.85 -1.87 -6.87
N LYS A 193 -26.86 -2.22 -6.03
CA LYS A 193 -26.77 -3.51 -5.35
C LYS A 193 -27.90 -3.77 -4.36
N ARG A 194 -28.43 -2.74 -3.69
CA ARG A 194 -29.65 -2.88 -2.87
C ARG A 194 -30.87 -3.27 -3.70
N ARG A 195 -31.00 -2.73 -4.91
CA ARG A 195 -32.10 -3.08 -5.83
C ARG A 195 -31.93 -4.46 -6.45
N ARG A 196 -30.68 -4.89 -6.68
CA ARG A 196 -30.34 -6.19 -7.27
C ARG A 196 -29.14 -6.81 -6.53
N PRO A 197 -29.38 -7.45 -5.37
CA PRO A 197 -28.31 -8.01 -4.56
C PRO A 197 -27.56 -9.13 -5.28
N GLY A 198 -26.24 -9.08 -5.21
CA GLY A 198 -25.33 -10.12 -5.69
C GLY A 198 -24.72 -10.94 -4.55
N LYS A 199 -23.52 -11.45 -4.80
CA LYS A 199 -22.73 -12.24 -3.83
C LYS A 199 -21.38 -11.59 -3.49
N SER A 200 -21.15 -10.34 -3.92
CA SER A 200 -19.87 -9.67 -3.72
C SER A 200 -19.64 -9.35 -2.24
N LEU A 201 -18.41 -8.97 -1.89
CA LEU A 201 -18.11 -8.42 -0.56
C LEU A 201 -18.98 -7.21 -0.24
N LEU A 202 -19.23 -6.33 -1.21
CA LEU A 202 -20.08 -5.17 -1.01
C LEU A 202 -21.53 -5.55 -0.69
N ASP A 203 -22.08 -6.58 -1.36
CA ASP A 203 -23.42 -7.13 -1.04
C ASP A 203 -23.49 -7.65 0.41
N ARG A 204 -22.42 -8.32 0.86
CA ARG A 204 -22.31 -8.79 2.25
C ARG A 204 -22.20 -7.64 3.23
N LEU A 205 -21.46 -6.58 2.91
CA LEU A 205 -21.30 -5.39 3.76
C LEU A 205 -22.60 -4.58 3.87
N ILE A 206 -23.37 -4.44 2.78
CA ILE A 206 -24.71 -3.84 2.80
C ILE A 206 -25.62 -4.56 3.81
N SER A 207 -25.48 -5.88 3.90
CA SER A 207 -26.26 -6.73 4.80
C SER A 207 -25.67 -6.89 6.20
N ALA A 208 -24.43 -6.43 6.43
CA ALA A 208 -23.67 -6.74 7.63
C ALA A 208 -24.20 -6.02 8.89
N ARG A 209 -23.93 -6.63 10.06
CA ARG A 209 -24.25 -6.12 11.40
C ARG A 209 -23.12 -6.45 12.38
N ASP A 210 -22.87 -5.59 13.36
CA ASP A 210 -22.06 -5.91 14.54
C ASP A 210 -22.95 -5.84 15.79
N GLY A 211 -23.32 -7.01 16.33
CA GLY A 211 -24.36 -7.08 17.36
C GLY A 211 -25.72 -6.59 16.81
N HIS A 212 -26.26 -5.53 17.41
CA HIS A 212 -27.48 -4.85 16.95
C HIS A 212 -27.20 -3.65 16.04
N ASP A 213 -25.93 -3.28 15.86
CA ASP A 213 -25.53 -2.12 15.09
C ASP A 213 -25.29 -2.46 13.61
N ARG A 214 -25.50 -1.48 12.73
CA ARG A 214 -25.30 -1.59 11.28
C ARG A 214 -24.39 -0.47 10.81
N LEU A 215 -23.68 -0.67 9.71
CA LEU A 215 -23.00 0.43 9.04
C LEU A 215 -24.03 1.51 8.69
N SER A 216 -23.73 2.75 9.06
CA SER A 216 -24.43 3.89 8.48
C SER A 216 -24.15 3.97 6.97
N GLU A 217 -24.92 4.78 6.24
CA GLU A 217 -24.67 4.98 4.81
C GLU A 217 -23.26 5.49 4.55
N GLU A 218 -22.85 6.49 5.33
CA GLU A 218 -21.53 7.09 5.25
C GLU A 218 -20.42 6.08 5.58
N GLU A 219 -20.60 5.26 6.62
CA GLU A 219 -19.63 4.24 6.97
C GLU A 219 -19.47 3.18 5.89
N LEU A 220 -20.58 2.76 5.28
CA LEU A 220 -20.56 1.77 4.21
C LEU A 220 -19.85 2.31 2.96
N VAL A 221 -20.20 3.52 2.52
CA VAL A 221 -19.54 4.19 1.38
C VAL A 221 -18.06 4.36 1.67
N SER A 222 -17.70 4.90 2.84
CA SER A 222 -16.30 5.14 3.21
C SER A 222 -15.47 3.86 3.29
N LEU A 223 -16.06 2.79 3.83
CA LEU A 223 -15.40 1.49 3.93
C LEU A 223 -15.20 0.87 2.55
N ALA A 224 -16.19 0.95 1.67
CA ALA A 224 -16.08 0.43 0.31
C ALA A 224 -15.05 1.20 -0.53
N VAL A 225 -15.01 2.53 -0.41
CA VAL A 225 -13.97 3.37 -1.04
C VAL A 225 -12.58 3.04 -0.49
N LEU A 226 -12.44 2.85 0.84
CA LEU A 226 -11.17 2.42 1.44
C LEU A 226 -10.70 1.08 0.86
N LEU A 227 -11.58 0.07 0.82
CA LEU A 227 -11.24 -1.26 0.30
C LEU A 227 -10.83 -1.17 -1.17
N LEU A 228 -11.57 -0.40 -1.96
CA LEU A 228 -11.29 -0.19 -3.36
C LEU A 228 -9.89 0.39 -3.57
N VAL A 229 -9.59 1.54 -2.97
CA VAL A 229 -8.34 2.28 -3.18
C VAL A 229 -7.14 1.54 -2.57
N ALA A 230 -7.26 1.07 -1.33
CA ALA A 230 -6.16 0.37 -0.66
C ALA A 230 -5.84 -0.99 -1.31
N GLY A 231 -6.83 -1.61 -1.96
CA GLY A 231 -6.75 -2.96 -2.51
C GLY A 231 -5.89 -3.11 -3.75
N HIS A 232 -5.72 -2.05 -4.57
CA HIS A 232 -5.00 -2.18 -5.84
C HIS A 232 -3.73 -1.34 -5.96
N GLU A 233 -3.70 -0.10 -5.48
CA GLU A 233 -2.53 0.78 -5.64
C GLU A 233 -1.26 0.21 -4.97
N THR A 234 -1.40 -0.33 -3.75
CA THR A 234 -0.25 -0.88 -3.02
C THR A 234 0.22 -2.22 -3.57
N THR A 235 -0.71 -3.07 -4.04
CA THR A 235 -0.38 -4.35 -4.68
C THR A 235 0.27 -4.14 -6.06
N THR A 236 -0.17 -3.11 -6.80
CA THR A 236 0.48 -2.68 -8.05
C THR A 236 1.94 -2.38 -7.82
N ASN A 237 2.22 -1.53 -6.82
CA ASN A 237 3.58 -1.18 -6.47
C ASN A 237 4.37 -2.40 -5.96
N PHE A 238 3.74 -3.33 -5.25
CA PHE A 238 4.40 -4.58 -4.84
C PHE A 238 4.84 -5.42 -6.03
N LEU A 239 3.95 -5.69 -6.98
CA LEU A 239 4.25 -6.48 -8.17
C LEU A 239 5.38 -5.86 -9.00
N GLY A 240 5.32 -4.54 -9.21
CA GLY A 240 6.35 -3.79 -9.93
C GLY A 240 7.71 -3.83 -9.20
N ASN A 241 7.73 -3.49 -7.91
CA ASN A 241 8.96 -3.47 -7.12
C ASN A 241 9.58 -4.87 -7.01
N ALA A 242 8.78 -5.89 -6.71
CA ALA A 242 9.24 -7.27 -6.60
C ALA A 242 9.87 -7.76 -7.91
N THR A 243 9.23 -7.47 -9.05
CA THR A 243 9.74 -7.84 -10.37
C THR A 243 11.06 -7.11 -10.66
N LEU A 244 11.13 -5.80 -10.40
CA LEU A 244 12.37 -5.04 -10.55
C LEU A 244 13.49 -5.61 -9.66
N SER A 245 13.22 -5.85 -8.38
CA SER A 245 14.20 -6.40 -7.44
C SER A 245 14.74 -7.74 -7.95
N LEU A 246 13.89 -8.65 -8.43
CA LEU A 246 14.35 -9.92 -9.00
C LEU A 246 15.18 -9.71 -10.27
N LEU A 247 14.75 -8.85 -11.20
CA LEU A 247 15.50 -8.56 -12.43
C LEU A 247 16.88 -7.92 -12.19
N GLN A 248 17.06 -7.23 -11.06
CA GLN A 248 18.35 -6.68 -10.64
C GLN A 248 19.22 -7.69 -9.87
N HIS A 249 18.70 -8.86 -9.52
CA HIS A 249 19.40 -9.90 -8.77
C HIS A 249 19.31 -11.26 -9.51
N PRO A 250 20.06 -11.44 -10.62
CA PRO A 250 19.94 -12.61 -11.49
C PRO A 250 20.09 -13.96 -10.80
N ALA A 251 20.95 -14.05 -9.77
CA ALA A 251 21.14 -15.29 -9.02
C ALA A 251 19.84 -15.75 -8.30
N GLU A 252 19.12 -14.80 -7.68
CA GLU A 252 17.84 -15.11 -7.02
C GLU A 252 16.73 -15.36 -8.04
N LEU A 253 16.72 -14.59 -9.14
CA LEU A 253 15.80 -14.80 -10.24
C LEU A 253 15.94 -16.20 -10.85
N ASP A 254 17.17 -16.64 -11.13
CA ASP A 254 17.44 -17.95 -11.72
C ASP A 254 17.08 -19.09 -10.76
N ARG A 255 17.31 -18.91 -9.45
CA ARG A 255 16.87 -19.85 -8.41
C ARG A 255 15.36 -20.04 -8.44
N LEU A 256 14.59 -18.94 -8.47
CA LEU A 256 13.13 -18.97 -8.52
C LEU A 256 12.58 -19.48 -9.86
N ARG A 257 13.29 -19.27 -10.97
CA ARG A 257 12.93 -19.88 -12.27
C ARG A 257 13.07 -21.41 -12.23
N GLN A 258 14.13 -21.90 -11.60
CA GLN A 258 14.35 -23.34 -11.44
C GLN A 258 13.38 -23.98 -10.44
N ASN A 259 13.01 -23.25 -9.38
CA ASN A 259 12.10 -23.70 -8.34
C ASN A 259 11.01 -22.66 -8.05
N PRO A 260 9.99 -22.50 -8.93
CA PRO A 260 8.93 -21.50 -8.72
C PRO A 260 8.09 -21.74 -7.46
N ASP A 261 8.15 -22.94 -6.89
CA ASP A 261 7.52 -23.27 -5.60
C ASP A 261 8.12 -22.53 -4.40
N ASP A 262 9.32 -21.96 -4.55
CA ASP A 262 9.98 -21.19 -3.50
C ASP A 262 9.48 -19.74 -3.43
N ILE A 263 8.69 -19.26 -4.40
CA ILE A 263 8.20 -17.87 -4.44
C ILE A 263 7.52 -17.43 -3.12
N PRO A 264 6.64 -18.22 -2.48
CA PRO A 264 6.05 -17.84 -1.20
C PRO A 264 7.07 -17.51 -0.10
N THR A 265 8.24 -18.14 -0.13
CA THR A 265 9.30 -17.98 0.88
C THR A 265 10.04 -16.64 0.76
N VAL A 266 10.12 -16.09 -0.46
CA VAL A 266 10.82 -14.82 -0.75
C VAL A 266 9.90 -13.59 -0.70
N LEU A 267 8.56 -13.76 -0.67
CA LEU A 267 7.64 -12.62 -0.70
C LEU A 267 7.86 -11.63 0.46
N ASP A 268 8.14 -12.14 1.67
CA ASP A 268 8.41 -11.27 2.82
C ASP A 268 9.74 -10.52 2.67
N GLU A 269 10.74 -11.15 2.04
CA GLU A 269 11.99 -10.46 1.70
C GLU A 269 11.78 -9.38 0.64
N LEU A 270 10.99 -9.64 -0.40
CA LEU A 270 10.68 -8.63 -1.43
C LEU A 270 9.92 -7.43 -0.85
N LEU A 271 8.95 -7.70 0.05
CA LEU A 271 8.21 -6.65 0.77
C LEU A 271 9.10 -5.87 1.73
N ARG A 272 10.04 -6.53 2.39
CA ARG A 272 11.03 -5.87 3.26
C ARG A 272 11.96 -5.00 2.42
N PHE A 273 12.49 -5.54 1.33
CA PHE A 273 13.51 -4.91 0.51
C PHE A 273 13.00 -3.61 -0.13
N ASP A 274 11.86 -3.63 -0.83
CA ASP A 274 11.23 -2.45 -1.43
C ASP A 274 9.74 -2.34 -1.05
N SER A 275 9.49 -1.83 0.15
CA SER A 275 8.14 -1.70 0.71
C SER A 275 7.22 -0.80 -0.13
N PRO A 276 6.09 -1.34 -0.64
CA PRO A 276 5.16 -0.59 -1.48
C PRO A 276 4.53 0.60 -0.75
N VAL A 277 4.28 0.44 0.54
CA VAL A 277 4.00 1.54 1.47
C VAL A 277 5.31 1.89 2.16
N SER A 278 5.96 2.96 1.70
CA SER A 278 7.28 3.38 2.18
C SER A 278 7.19 4.18 3.48
N THR A 279 6.09 4.90 3.68
CA THR A 279 5.78 5.63 4.91
C THR A 279 4.36 5.28 5.36
N ALA A 280 4.20 5.01 6.65
CA ALA A 280 2.91 4.68 7.22
C ALA A 280 1.90 5.83 7.03
N THR A 281 0.63 5.46 6.98
CA THR A 281 -0.49 6.41 7.01
C THR A 281 -0.45 7.29 8.26
N PHE A 282 -1.02 8.48 8.14
CA PHE A 282 -1.00 9.55 9.14
C PHE A 282 -1.18 9.08 10.60
N ARG A 283 -0.34 9.64 11.48
CA ARG A 283 -0.42 9.56 12.93
C ARG A 283 -0.07 10.89 13.57
N TYR A 284 -0.60 11.14 14.77
CA TYR A 284 -0.20 12.28 15.60
C TYR A 284 -0.27 11.94 17.09
N THR A 285 0.52 12.62 17.90
CA THR A 285 0.49 12.49 19.36
C THR A 285 -0.76 13.13 19.96
N THR A 286 -1.54 12.37 20.73
CA THR A 286 -2.65 12.89 21.55
C THR A 286 -2.19 13.43 22.90
N GLU A 287 -1.00 13.03 23.33
CA GLU A 287 -0.28 13.53 24.50
C GLU A 287 1.23 13.46 24.25
N ALA A 288 2.04 14.12 25.08
CA ALA A 288 3.50 14.08 24.93
C ALA A 288 4.03 12.67 25.18
N ILE A 289 4.95 12.21 24.34
CA ILE A 289 5.59 10.90 24.45
C ILE A 289 7.10 11.02 24.26
N THR A 290 7.84 10.02 24.74
CA THR A 290 9.26 9.84 24.43
C THR A 290 9.39 8.57 23.59
N LEU A 291 10.02 8.67 22.41
CA LEU A 291 10.21 7.55 21.48
C LEU A 291 11.67 7.52 21.02
N GLY A 292 12.36 6.39 21.19
CA GLY A 292 13.78 6.29 20.81
C GLY A 292 14.67 7.36 21.48
N GLY A 293 14.35 7.75 22.71
CA GLY A 293 15.03 8.83 23.44
C GLY A 293 14.69 10.26 22.99
N THR A 294 13.75 10.44 22.06
CA THR A 294 13.31 11.75 21.56
C THR A 294 11.97 12.14 22.15
N ASP A 295 11.89 13.33 22.75
CA ASP A 295 10.63 13.89 23.25
C ASP A 295 9.79 14.50 22.12
N ILE A 296 8.56 14.01 22.00
CA ILE A 296 7.58 14.42 21.00
C ILE A 296 6.42 15.10 21.73
N PRO A 297 6.15 16.40 21.47
CA PRO A 297 5.08 17.14 22.14
C PRO A 297 3.71 16.68 21.68
N THR A 298 2.67 17.00 22.45
CA THR A 298 1.26 16.79 22.08
C THR A 298 0.91 17.50 20.75
N GLY A 299 0.12 16.86 19.90
CA GLY A 299 -0.39 17.41 18.65
C GLY A 299 0.61 17.40 17.49
N ALA A 300 1.75 16.70 17.64
CA ALA A 300 2.79 16.59 16.62
C ALA A 300 2.50 15.44 15.65
N PRO A 301 2.58 15.68 14.32
CA PRO A 301 2.56 14.60 13.34
C PRO A 301 3.78 13.67 13.49
N VAL A 302 3.55 12.37 13.38
CA VAL A 302 4.60 11.35 13.41
C VAL A 302 4.56 10.56 12.10
N LEU A 303 5.69 10.56 11.38
CA LEU A 303 5.88 9.89 10.10
C LEU A 303 6.71 8.62 10.33
N VAL A 304 6.10 7.44 10.21
CA VAL A 304 6.82 6.18 10.39
C VAL A 304 7.31 5.68 9.03
N ALA A 305 8.60 5.77 8.75
CA ALA A 305 9.19 5.31 7.49
C ALA A 305 9.38 3.79 7.50
N LEU A 306 8.35 3.06 7.07
CA LEU A 306 8.35 1.59 7.02
C LEU A 306 9.48 1.05 6.15
N GLY A 307 9.76 1.68 5.00
CA GLY A 307 10.87 1.31 4.14
C GLY A 307 12.23 1.48 4.83
N ALA A 308 12.41 2.55 5.61
CA ALA A 308 13.62 2.77 6.39
C ALA A 308 13.79 1.71 7.48
N ALA A 309 12.73 1.45 8.25
CA ALA A 309 12.73 0.44 9.31
C ALA A 309 12.98 -0.98 8.78
N ASN A 310 12.49 -1.29 7.57
CA ASN A 310 12.76 -2.58 6.92
C ASN A 310 14.20 -2.72 6.39
N ARG A 311 14.96 -1.62 6.37
CA ARG A 311 16.41 -1.60 6.08
C ARG A 311 17.25 -1.30 7.33
N ASP A 312 16.71 -1.52 8.53
CA ASP A 312 17.46 -1.34 9.77
C ASP A 312 18.44 -2.50 10.02
N PRO A 313 19.77 -2.28 10.06
CA PRO A 313 20.75 -3.33 10.29
C PRO A 313 20.67 -3.96 11.69
N GLU A 314 20.09 -3.29 12.68
CA GLU A 314 19.89 -3.88 14.02
C GLU A 314 18.86 -5.01 14.00
N ARG A 315 17.89 -4.94 13.07
CA ARG A 315 16.90 -6.02 12.86
C ARG A 315 17.29 -6.96 11.72
N PHE A 316 17.79 -6.42 10.61
CA PHE A 316 18.06 -7.14 9.37
C PHE A 316 19.53 -6.95 8.96
N PRO A 317 20.45 -7.85 9.33
CA PRO A 317 21.87 -7.74 8.97
C PRO A 317 22.08 -7.67 7.45
N SER A 318 23.03 -6.84 6.99
CA SER A 318 23.19 -6.55 5.56
C SER A 318 21.86 -6.15 4.88
N PRO A 319 21.16 -5.12 5.38
CA PRO A 319 19.78 -4.82 5.01
C PRO A 319 19.60 -4.50 3.53
N ASP A 320 20.67 -4.04 2.88
CA ASP A 320 20.67 -3.63 1.47
C ASP A 320 20.96 -4.75 0.48
N GLN A 321 21.14 -5.98 0.98
CA GLN A 321 21.22 -7.18 0.15
C GLN A 321 19.86 -7.87 0.14
N LEU A 322 19.37 -8.16 -1.07
CA LEU A 322 18.24 -9.06 -1.26
C LEU A 322 18.72 -10.49 -0.99
N ASP A 323 18.22 -11.10 0.08
CA ASP A 323 18.56 -12.46 0.47
C ASP A 323 17.27 -13.27 0.63
N ALA A 324 17.00 -14.14 -0.34
CA ALA A 324 15.76 -14.89 -0.36
C ALA A 324 15.68 -16.01 0.68
N ASN A 325 16.77 -16.28 1.42
CA ASN A 325 16.77 -17.19 2.57
C ASN A 325 16.69 -16.45 3.92
N ARG A 326 16.64 -15.11 3.89
CA ARG A 326 16.50 -14.30 5.10
C ARG A 326 15.18 -14.63 5.80
N ASP A 327 15.22 -14.78 7.12
CA ASP A 327 14.02 -14.62 7.94
C ASP A 327 13.59 -13.14 7.94
N ALA A 328 12.86 -12.75 6.89
CA ALA A 328 12.25 -11.44 6.76
C ALA A 328 10.98 -11.30 7.62
N GLY A 329 10.70 -12.28 8.49
CA GLY A 329 9.60 -12.27 9.43
C GLY A 329 9.59 -11.00 10.27
N GLY A 330 8.41 -10.41 10.42
CA GLY A 330 8.21 -9.19 11.22
C GLY A 330 8.55 -7.88 10.50
N HIS A 331 8.90 -7.91 9.21
CA HIS A 331 8.93 -6.70 8.37
C HIS A 331 7.62 -5.89 8.49
N LEU A 332 7.71 -4.58 8.25
CA LEU A 332 6.65 -3.61 8.52
C LEU A 332 5.92 -3.15 7.26
N ALA A 333 6.12 -3.79 6.09
CA ALA A 333 5.48 -3.36 4.84
C ALA A 333 3.94 -3.43 4.89
N PHE A 334 3.39 -4.28 5.76
CA PHE A 334 1.95 -4.35 6.05
C PHE A 334 1.54 -3.55 7.31
N GLY A 335 2.42 -2.71 7.83
CA GLY A 335 2.24 -2.03 9.11
C GLY A 335 2.28 -3.00 10.31
N HIS A 336 1.95 -2.46 11.49
CA HIS A 336 1.96 -3.18 12.75
C HIS A 336 0.83 -2.70 13.68
N GLY A 337 0.52 -3.46 14.72
CA GLY A 337 -0.54 -3.16 15.67
C GLY A 337 -1.95 -3.35 15.10
N ILE A 338 -2.92 -2.65 15.70
CA ILE A 338 -4.35 -2.80 15.39
C ILE A 338 -4.70 -2.46 13.93
N HIS A 339 -3.87 -1.63 13.27
CA HIS A 339 -4.05 -1.22 11.88
C HIS A 339 -3.24 -2.06 10.87
N ARG A 340 -2.61 -3.17 11.28
CA ARG A 340 -1.92 -4.08 10.35
C ARG A 340 -2.83 -4.40 9.15
N CYS A 341 -2.27 -4.43 7.94
CA CYS A 341 -3.04 -4.58 6.71
C CYS A 341 -3.96 -5.81 6.76
N ILE A 342 -5.26 -5.59 6.53
CA ILE A 342 -6.24 -6.68 6.43
C ILE A 342 -6.07 -7.47 5.13
N GLY A 343 -5.69 -6.81 4.04
CA GLY A 343 -5.51 -7.40 2.71
C GLY A 343 -4.19 -8.13 2.51
N ALA A 344 -3.34 -8.24 3.54
CA ALA A 344 -2.03 -8.88 3.42
C ALA A 344 -2.08 -10.31 2.83
N PRO A 345 -3.04 -11.18 3.20
CA PRO A 345 -3.14 -12.50 2.57
C PRO A 345 -3.47 -12.44 1.08
N LEU A 346 -4.34 -11.51 0.67
CA LEU A 346 -4.72 -11.33 -0.73
C LEU A 346 -3.54 -10.79 -1.56
N ALA A 347 -2.89 -9.73 -1.08
CA ALA A 347 -1.72 -9.15 -1.76
C ALA A 347 -0.58 -10.17 -1.95
N LYS A 348 -0.34 -11.02 -0.95
CA LYS A 348 0.63 -12.12 -1.07
C LYS A 348 0.19 -13.17 -2.09
N ALA A 349 -1.09 -13.56 -2.10
CA ALA A 349 -1.59 -14.54 -3.06
C ALA A 349 -1.53 -14.02 -4.51
N GLU A 350 -1.86 -12.75 -4.74
CA GLU A 350 -1.72 -12.09 -6.05
C GLU A 350 -0.27 -12.09 -6.52
N ALA A 351 0.66 -11.65 -5.66
CA ALA A 351 2.08 -11.64 -6.00
C ALA A 351 2.66 -13.04 -6.23
N GLU A 352 2.30 -14.01 -5.40
CA GLU A 352 2.73 -15.40 -5.57
C GLU A 352 2.34 -15.95 -6.94
N ILE A 353 1.06 -15.83 -7.30
CA ILE A 353 0.50 -16.39 -8.53
C ILE A 353 1.04 -15.65 -9.75
N ALA A 354 1.09 -14.31 -9.69
CA ALA A 354 1.62 -13.47 -10.76
C ALA A 354 3.10 -13.77 -11.04
N LEU A 355 3.96 -13.71 -10.01
CA LEU A 355 5.39 -13.95 -10.17
C LEU A 355 5.65 -15.38 -10.67
N ARG A 356 4.94 -16.37 -10.13
CA ARG A 356 5.07 -17.77 -10.61
C ARG A 356 4.75 -17.88 -12.09
N ALA A 357 3.62 -17.34 -12.52
CA ALA A 357 3.19 -17.43 -13.91
C ALA A 357 4.18 -16.72 -14.84
N VAL A 358 4.64 -15.52 -14.46
CA VAL A 358 5.63 -14.74 -15.22
C VAL A 358 6.95 -15.48 -15.36
N LEU A 359 7.53 -15.96 -14.25
CA LEU A 359 8.83 -16.64 -14.26
C LEU A 359 8.78 -17.99 -15.01
N THR A 360 7.63 -18.67 -14.99
CA THR A 360 7.43 -19.93 -15.71
C THR A 360 7.25 -19.72 -17.21
N ARG A 361 6.43 -18.73 -17.61
CA ARG A 361 6.08 -18.50 -19.02
C ARG A 361 7.13 -17.69 -19.78
N PHE A 362 7.87 -16.82 -19.08
CA PHE A 362 8.85 -15.91 -19.67
C PHE A 362 10.24 -16.04 -19.00
N PRO A 363 10.93 -17.18 -19.18
CA PRO A 363 12.26 -17.40 -18.59
C PRO A 363 13.33 -16.45 -19.15
N GLY A 364 13.07 -15.77 -20.27
CA GLY A 364 13.93 -14.75 -20.86
C GLY A 364 13.70 -13.33 -20.34
N LEU A 365 12.70 -13.11 -19.48
CA LEU A 365 12.30 -11.78 -19.03
C LEU A 365 13.48 -11.01 -18.44
N ARG A 366 13.70 -9.80 -18.96
CA ARG A 366 14.76 -8.87 -18.55
C ARG A 366 14.32 -7.42 -18.70
N LEU A 367 15.03 -6.50 -18.06
CA LEU A 367 14.81 -5.07 -18.28
C LEU A 367 15.10 -4.71 -19.75
N ALA A 368 14.22 -3.91 -20.33
CA ALA A 368 14.41 -3.33 -21.67
C ALA A 368 15.22 -2.02 -21.64
N VAL A 369 15.40 -1.43 -20.45
CA VAL A 369 16.16 -0.21 -20.21
C VAL A 369 17.10 -0.37 -19.00
N PRO A 370 18.21 0.39 -18.93
CA PRO A 370 19.04 0.45 -17.73
C PRO A 370 18.25 0.88 -16.47
N PRO A 371 18.57 0.36 -15.26
CA PRO A 371 17.83 0.68 -14.04
C PRO A 371 17.82 2.16 -13.63
N ASP A 372 18.86 2.92 -13.99
CA ASP A 372 18.98 4.35 -13.73
C ASP A 372 18.02 5.21 -14.59
N GLN A 373 17.44 4.63 -15.63
CA GLN A 373 16.41 5.28 -16.47
C GLN A 373 14.98 5.02 -15.98
N LEU A 374 14.80 4.14 -14.98
CA LEU A 374 13.49 3.85 -14.43
C LEU A 374 12.95 5.04 -13.64
N GLN A 375 11.67 5.34 -13.86
CA GLN A 375 10.98 6.44 -13.20
C GLN A 375 10.16 5.92 -12.03
N TRP A 376 10.37 6.52 -10.87
CA TRP A 376 9.55 6.28 -9.68
C TRP A 376 8.39 7.27 -9.61
N ARG A 377 7.24 6.81 -9.13
CA ARG A 377 6.08 7.66 -8.88
C ARG A 377 6.43 8.68 -7.81
N HIS A 378 6.12 9.95 -8.08
CA HIS A 378 6.24 11.00 -7.07
C HIS A 378 5.04 10.93 -6.11
N ALA A 379 5.15 10.08 -5.09
CA ALA A 379 4.15 9.88 -4.05
C ALA A 379 4.79 9.83 -2.67
N ARG A 380 4.13 10.39 -1.66
CA ARG A 380 4.66 10.47 -0.29
C ARG A 380 4.47 9.20 0.53
N LEU A 381 3.38 8.48 0.28
CA LEU A 381 2.96 7.32 1.09
C LEU A 381 3.46 5.99 0.50
N VAL A 382 3.53 5.94 -0.83
CA VAL A 382 3.84 4.73 -1.58
C VAL A 382 5.13 4.89 -2.38
N ARG A 383 5.85 3.78 -2.56
CA ARG A 383 7.00 3.67 -3.45
C ARG A 383 6.66 2.66 -4.53
N GLY A 384 6.65 3.10 -5.78
CA GLY A 384 6.39 2.24 -6.93
C GLY A 384 6.84 2.89 -8.23
N LEU A 385 7.01 2.05 -9.24
CA LEU A 385 7.45 2.47 -10.58
C LEU A 385 6.31 3.13 -11.34
N ALA A 386 6.64 4.17 -12.11
CA ALA A 386 5.73 4.75 -13.08
C ALA A 386 5.62 3.86 -14.33
N SER A 387 6.73 3.21 -14.71
CA SER A 387 6.80 2.16 -15.73
C SER A 387 7.94 1.21 -15.43
N LEU A 388 7.83 -0.03 -15.88
CA LEU A 388 8.87 -1.06 -15.85
C LEU A 388 8.99 -1.69 -17.24
N PRO A 389 9.76 -1.06 -18.15
CA PRO A 389 9.98 -1.60 -19.48
C PRO A 389 10.75 -2.92 -19.41
N VAL A 390 10.15 -3.99 -19.91
CA VAL A 390 10.71 -5.34 -19.95
C VAL A 390 10.66 -5.92 -21.36
N LEU A 391 11.49 -6.92 -21.59
CA LEU A 391 11.50 -7.73 -22.80
C LEU A 391 11.45 -9.20 -22.38
N SER A 392 10.43 -9.93 -22.87
CA SER A 392 10.13 -11.31 -22.49
C SER A 392 10.73 -12.36 -23.41
#